data_AF-A0A2M7VDL1-F1
#
_entry.id   AF-A0A2M7VDL1-F1
#
_cell.length_a   1.000
_cell.length_b   1.000
_cell.length_c   1.000
_cell.angle_alpha   90.00
_cell.angle_beta   90.00
_cell.angle_gamma   90.00
#
_symmetry.space_group_name_H-M   'P 1'
#
loop_
_entity.id
_entity.type
_entity.pdbx_description
1 polymer ?
#
loop_
_entity_poly.entity_id
_entity_poly.type
_entity_poly.pdbx_seq_one_letter_code
_entity_poly.pdbx_strand_id
1 'polypeptide(L)'
;MKKITIICLLIGLFLPFSQIGASDQGFPVNATNDSYNQDQFSVSGKYIVYSNKSGEKYELYLYDRTTGSKELLATQYGVAFEPAIDGQNLVWVETSYGKNVIWYNLETKVKNKIAKPNSYSHDIHPRVKGNLITFMRWNFLDNVSSIMYYQIAQDKLDGLIITRNTHQTNQNNDNDRIVWQDDSSKLNEIYTYDLATKKTKILIQNGLNHYFPTLSAQHVAWDSNNAIYVFNLLDNSLQVVGSNNYANFNSDLDGQNVVYQSYRGGNYDIYLYNLQTRSEVQITNSPADDEVPQLDGQVVTWKRKTVDGSYDIYYQNITSGTEKLYSQLTFKTLSANRVEISWPLTNTDQYVMGVMYRATKANEQGQVVAERIIGNSYIDSYLDLKQTYYYTLHLIDSSGRESENSNRYAYRPGFKKLVKLVNSPSVYLIDGQEYHVISTREMFNYYKFKDQDVQTIDQSELDQYVYRGTLLFPSGTLLKTSEDPAVYLVYNNVMRPFESAEVFLRTGYAWNLIKNVPRESFSSYQKGEKLTLKEFVHPDGALIRYSNQPTVYLMEGGRRRAITSEKTFQKFGFKWSDVIFVPTYWQYPDGLVL
;
A
#
# COMPACT_ATOMS: atom_id res chain seq x y z
N MET A 1 18.90 -45.65 -54.10
CA MET A 1 19.17 -44.50 -53.20
C MET A 1 18.74 -43.22 -53.91
N LYS A 2 17.52 -42.75 -53.65
CA LYS A 2 16.99 -41.47 -54.11
C LYS A 2 16.76 -40.59 -52.87
N LYS A 3 17.50 -39.48 -52.76
CA LYS A 3 17.28 -38.46 -51.73
C LYS A 3 16.04 -37.67 -52.12
N ILE A 4 15.02 -37.68 -51.26
CA ILE A 4 13.82 -36.85 -51.38
C ILE A 4 14.05 -35.62 -50.50
N THR A 5 14.02 -34.45 -51.14
CA THR A 5 14.10 -33.13 -50.52
C THR A 5 12.80 -32.84 -49.77
N ILE A 6 12.87 -32.59 -48.46
CA ILE A 6 11.75 -32.15 -47.64
C ILE A 6 11.66 -30.62 -47.74
N ILE A 7 10.56 -30.13 -48.30
CA ILE A 7 10.16 -28.72 -48.26
C ILE A 7 9.24 -28.56 -47.04
N CYS A 8 9.72 -27.86 -46.00
CA CYS A 8 8.89 -27.44 -44.88
C CYS A 8 8.16 -26.14 -45.25
N LEU A 9 6.86 -26.26 -45.54
CA LEU A 9 5.93 -25.13 -45.61
C LEU A 9 5.38 -24.88 -44.19
N LEU A 10 5.87 -23.85 -43.51
CA LEU A 10 5.25 -23.36 -42.27
C LEU A 10 4.05 -22.48 -42.65
N ILE A 11 2.85 -23.03 -42.52
CA ILE A 11 1.60 -22.26 -42.55
C ILE A 11 1.38 -21.74 -41.14
N GLY A 12 1.57 -20.44 -40.94
CA GLY A 12 1.24 -19.74 -39.71
C GLY A 12 -0.27 -19.71 -39.50
N LEU A 13 -0.76 -20.56 -38.61
CA LEU A 13 -2.10 -20.42 -38.02
C LEU A 13 -2.08 -19.22 -37.09
N PHE A 14 -2.65 -18.10 -37.55
CA PHE A 14 -3.08 -17.01 -36.69
C PHE A 14 -4.22 -17.52 -35.80
N LEU A 15 -3.91 -17.84 -34.54
CA LEU A 15 -4.91 -17.87 -33.49
C LEU A 15 -5.20 -16.40 -33.11
N PRO A 16 -6.46 -15.98 -33.03
CA PRO A 16 -6.77 -14.67 -32.48
C PRO A 16 -6.29 -14.64 -31.03
N PHE A 17 -5.47 -13.65 -30.68
CA PHE A 17 -5.18 -13.33 -29.30
C PHE A 17 -6.51 -13.09 -28.59
N SER A 18 -6.94 -14.05 -27.77
CA SER A 18 -7.88 -13.76 -26.69
C SER A 18 -7.21 -12.71 -25.80
N GLN A 19 -7.87 -11.57 -25.61
CA GLN A 19 -7.49 -10.61 -24.58
C GLN A 19 -7.32 -11.37 -23.26
N ILE A 20 -6.08 -11.54 -22.84
CA ILE A 20 -5.76 -11.93 -21.47
C ILE A 20 -6.25 -10.75 -20.63
N GLY A 21 -7.26 -11.01 -19.79
CA GLY A 21 -7.82 -10.02 -18.87
C GLY A 21 -6.70 -9.31 -18.11
N ALA A 22 -6.81 -7.99 -18.02
CA ALA A 22 -5.85 -7.15 -17.32
C ALA A 22 -5.54 -7.75 -15.96
N SER A 23 -4.26 -7.97 -15.65
CA SER A 23 -3.84 -8.45 -14.35
C SER A 23 -4.24 -7.42 -13.30
N ASP A 24 -5.18 -7.84 -12.46
CA ASP A 24 -6.02 -7.09 -11.54
C ASP A 24 -5.27 -6.63 -10.27
N GLN A 25 -4.02 -6.22 -10.41
CA GLN A 25 -3.07 -6.11 -9.30
C GLN A 25 -2.93 -4.65 -8.85
N GLY A 26 -3.72 -4.28 -7.83
CA GLY A 26 -3.38 -3.23 -6.88
C GLY A 26 -4.07 -1.87 -7.03
N PHE A 27 -4.96 -1.63 -8.01
CA PHE A 27 -5.71 -0.37 -8.13
C PHE A 27 -7.22 -0.57 -7.95
N PRO A 28 -7.94 0.44 -7.42
CA PRO A 28 -9.40 0.47 -7.46
C PRO A 28 -9.95 0.35 -8.89
N VAL A 29 -10.85 -0.60 -9.12
CA VAL A 29 -11.58 -0.78 -10.37
C VAL A 29 -13.03 -0.35 -10.16
N ASN A 30 -13.54 0.58 -10.97
CA ASN A 30 -14.95 0.97 -10.95
C ASN A 30 -15.80 -0.09 -11.68
N ALA A 31 -16.66 -0.80 -10.95
CA ALA A 31 -17.56 -1.82 -11.48
C ALA A 31 -18.81 -1.22 -12.15
N THR A 32 -19.23 -0.01 -11.76
CA THR A 32 -20.56 0.54 -12.06
C THR A 32 -20.56 1.96 -12.60
N ASN A 33 -19.54 2.33 -13.39
CA ASN A 33 -19.39 3.63 -14.09
C ASN A 33 -20.55 3.94 -15.08
N ASP A 34 -21.75 4.07 -14.55
CA ASP A 34 -23.01 4.37 -15.20
C ASP A 34 -23.77 5.42 -14.37
N SER A 35 -24.70 6.15 -14.99
CA SER A 35 -25.32 7.35 -14.38
C SER A 35 -26.40 7.05 -13.33
N TYR A 36 -26.32 5.90 -12.66
CA TYR A 36 -27.32 5.44 -11.70
C TYR A 36 -26.74 5.40 -10.30
N ASN A 37 -27.60 5.49 -9.28
CA ASN A 37 -27.14 5.40 -7.90
C ASN A 37 -27.08 3.94 -7.43
N GLN A 38 -25.91 3.46 -7.01
CA GLN A 38 -25.72 2.11 -6.47
C GLN A 38 -25.59 2.10 -4.95
N ASP A 39 -26.74 2.07 -4.27
CA ASP A 39 -26.79 2.15 -2.80
C ASP A 39 -26.51 0.81 -2.09
N GLN A 40 -26.68 -0.33 -2.77
CA GLN A 40 -26.59 -1.66 -2.16
C GLN A 40 -25.83 -2.63 -3.04
N PHE A 41 -24.89 -3.36 -2.44
CA PHE A 41 -24.11 -4.39 -3.12
C PHE A 41 -23.71 -5.52 -2.18
N SER A 42 -23.32 -6.64 -2.79
CA SER A 42 -22.68 -7.76 -2.10
C SER A 42 -21.64 -8.43 -3.01
N VAL A 43 -20.56 -8.95 -2.43
CA VAL A 43 -19.45 -9.55 -3.16
C VAL A 43 -19.20 -11.00 -2.74
N SER A 44 -18.95 -11.88 -3.72
CA SER A 44 -18.47 -13.24 -3.45
C SER A 44 -17.78 -13.84 -4.67
N GLY A 45 -16.55 -14.34 -4.46
CA GLY A 45 -15.69 -14.78 -5.55
C GLY A 45 -15.61 -13.70 -6.60
N LYS A 46 -15.65 -14.06 -7.88
CA LYS A 46 -15.58 -13.12 -9.00
C LYS A 46 -16.82 -12.22 -9.20
N TYR A 47 -17.86 -12.37 -8.39
CA TYR A 47 -19.13 -11.69 -8.61
C TYR A 47 -19.34 -10.53 -7.64
N ILE A 48 -19.84 -9.42 -8.17
CA ILE A 48 -20.45 -8.33 -7.41
C ILE A 48 -21.91 -8.26 -7.84
N VAL A 49 -22.83 -8.39 -6.89
CA VAL A 49 -24.26 -8.12 -7.12
C VAL A 49 -24.60 -6.74 -6.57
N TYR A 50 -25.38 -5.95 -7.30
CA TYR A 50 -25.75 -4.60 -6.86
C TYR A 50 -27.09 -4.13 -7.42
N SER A 51 -27.69 -3.14 -6.76
CA SER A 51 -28.93 -2.52 -7.22
C SER A 51 -28.69 -1.12 -7.81
N ASN A 52 -29.11 -0.90 -9.05
CA ASN A 52 -29.17 0.42 -9.67
C ASN A 52 -30.51 1.10 -9.37
N LYS A 53 -30.48 2.35 -8.92
CA LYS A 53 -31.67 3.19 -8.73
C LYS A 53 -31.77 4.27 -9.80
N SER A 54 -32.94 4.34 -10.44
CA SER A 54 -33.33 5.40 -11.38
C SER A 54 -34.71 5.93 -11.01
N GLY A 55 -34.77 7.01 -10.23
CA GLY A 55 -36.02 7.47 -9.62
C GLY A 55 -36.57 6.42 -8.66
N GLU A 56 -37.80 5.95 -8.90
CA GLU A 56 -38.44 4.86 -8.12
C GLU A 56 -38.15 3.46 -8.67
N LYS A 57 -37.45 3.35 -9.80
CA LYS A 57 -37.13 2.06 -10.42
C LYS A 57 -35.82 1.52 -9.84
N TYR A 58 -35.83 0.26 -9.44
CA TYR A 58 -34.66 -0.50 -9.03
C TYR A 58 -34.39 -1.65 -10.00
N GLU A 59 -33.13 -1.84 -10.37
CA GLU A 59 -32.65 -2.93 -11.22
C GLU A 59 -31.55 -3.70 -10.48
N LEU A 60 -31.58 -5.02 -10.53
CA LEU A 60 -30.58 -5.89 -9.89
C LEU A 60 -29.62 -6.40 -10.94
N TYR A 61 -28.32 -6.12 -10.77
CA TYR A 61 -27.28 -6.54 -11.70
C TYR A 61 -26.28 -7.47 -11.02
N LEU A 62 -25.74 -8.40 -11.82
CA LEU A 62 -24.57 -9.22 -11.50
C LEU A 62 -23.41 -8.77 -12.39
N TYR A 63 -22.31 -8.35 -11.78
CA TYR A 63 -21.06 -8.01 -12.46
C TYR A 63 -20.03 -9.10 -12.23
N ASP A 64 -19.43 -9.59 -13.32
CA ASP A 64 -18.31 -10.53 -13.29
C ASP A 64 -16.99 -9.77 -13.41
N ARG A 65 -16.22 -9.72 -12.33
CA ARG A 65 -14.93 -9.02 -12.25
C ARG A 65 -13.87 -9.60 -13.20
N THR A 66 -14.01 -10.85 -13.61
CA THR A 66 -13.02 -11.50 -14.51
C THR A 66 -13.21 -11.14 -15.98
N THR A 67 -14.45 -10.83 -16.38
CA THR A 67 -14.80 -10.51 -17.77
C THR A 67 -15.23 -9.06 -17.97
N GLY A 68 -15.58 -8.36 -16.89
CA GLY A 68 -16.21 -7.04 -16.91
C GLY A 68 -17.68 -7.06 -17.35
N SER A 69 -18.30 -8.23 -17.51
CA SER A 69 -19.67 -8.34 -18.01
C SER A 69 -20.72 -8.04 -16.93
N LYS A 70 -21.81 -7.38 -17.33
CA LYS A 70 -22.99 -7.08 -16.49
C LYS A 70 -24.20 -7.89 -16.98
N GLU A 71 -24.89 -8.60 -16.08
CA GLU A 71 -26.14 -9.34 -16.32
C GLU A 71 -27.27 -8.70 -15.50
N LEU A 72 -28.38 -8.30 -16.16
CA LEU A 72 -29.60 -7.84 -15.45
C LEU A 72 -30.38 -9.05 -14.96
N LEU A 73 -30.60 -9.16 -13.65
CA LEU A 73 -31.28 -10.27 -13.01
C LEU A 73 -32.76 -9.99 -12.73
N ALA A 74 -33.10 -8.77 -12.30
CA ALA A 74 -34.46 -8.42 -11.91
C ALA A 74 -34.74 -6.90 -11.99
N THR A 75 -36.01 -6.51 -12.00
CA THR A 75 -36.46 -5.11 -11.97
C THR A 75 -37.70 -4.96 -11.10
N GLN A 76 -37.76 -3.90 -10.27
CA GLN A 76 -38.93 -3.57 -9.46
C GLN A 76 -39.09 -2.07 -9.22
N TYR A 77 -40.22 -1.65 -8.64
CA TYR A 77 -40.53 -0.26 -8.33
C TYR A 77 -40.74 -0.06 -6.81
N GLY A 78 -40.25 1.07 -6.30
CA GLY A 78 -40.50 1.59 -4.95
C GLY A 78 -39.64 1.02 -3.82
N VAL A 79 -38.99 -0.13 -4.01
CA VAL A 79 -38.16 -0.76 -2.96
C VAL A 79 -36.87 -1.31 -3.57
N ALA A 80 -35.75 -1.14 -2.85
CA ALA A 80 -34.47 -1.71 -3.24
C ALA A 80 -34.43 -3.24 -3.05
N PHE A 81 -33.49 -3.91 -3.71
CA PHE A 81 -33.40 -5.37 -3.70
C PHE A 81 -32.73 -5.96 -2.46
N GLU A 82 -31.90 -5.22 -1.73
CA GLU A 82 -31.13 -5.73 -0.58
C GLU A 82 -30.38 -7.05 -0.88
N PRO A 83 -29.55 -7.11 -1.94
CA PRO A 83 -28.97 -8.37 -2.38
C PRO A 83 -27.83 -8.86 -1.49
N ALA A 84 -27.69 -10.18 -1.36
CA ALA A 84 -26.54 -10.84 -0.74
C ALA A 84 -26.12 -12.08 -1.54
N ILE A 85 -24.82 -12.33 -1.68
CA ILE A 85 -24.27 -13.45 -2.47
C ILE A 85 -23.20 -14.23 -1.68
N ASP A 86 -23.20 -15.55 -1.82
CA ASP A 86 -22.10 -16.42 -1.40
C ASP A 86 -21.98 -17.61 -2.36
N GLY A 87 -20.86 -17.67 -3.08
CA GLY A 87 -20.61 -18.65 -4.13
C GLY A 87 -21.69 -18.61 -5.21
N GLN A 88 -22.43 -19.71 -5.34
CA GLN A 88 -23.52 -19.85 -6.32
C GLN A 88 -24.88 -19.36 -5.82
N ASN A 89 -25.01 -19.02 -4.54
CA ASN A 89 -26.29 -18.66 -3.94
C ASN A 89 -26.42 -17.14 -3.86
N LEU A 90 -27.44 -16.62 -4.51
CA LEU A 90 -27.80 -15.21 -4.48
C LEU A 90 -29.19 -15.06 -3.85
N VAL A 91 -29.36 -14.07 -2.98
CA VAL A 91 -30.65 -13.76 -2.34
C VAL A 91 -30.96 -12.27 -2.44
N TRP A 92 -32.26 -11.93 -2.51
CA TRP A 92 -32.74 -10.55 -2.52
C TRP A 92 -34.21 -10.47 -2.11
N VAL A 93 -34.71 -9.25 -1.92
CA VAL A 93 -36.10 -8.92 -1.59
C VAL A 93 -36.87 -8.52 -2.85
N GLU A 94 -38.00 -9.18 -3.12
CA GLU A 94 -38.98 -8.77 -4.13
C GLU A 94 -40.30 -8.33 -3.53
N THR A 95 -40.93 -7.32 -4.14
CA THR A 95 -42.17 -6.69 -3.66
C THR A 95 -43.45 -7.22 -4.27
N SER A 96 -43.37 -8.13 -5.25
CA SER A 96 -44.50 -8.45 -6.14
C SER A 96 -45.77 -8.95 -5.43
N TYR A 97 -45.71 -9.36 -4.16
CA TYR A 97 -46.87 -9.67 -3.30
C TYR A 97 -46.55 -9.47 -1.80
N GLY A 98 -46.02 -8.31 -1.42
CA GLY A 98 -45.36 -8.06 -0.12
C GLY A 98 -43.85 -8.25 -0.22
N LYS A 99 -43.05 -7.75 0.74
CA LYS A 99 -41.58 -7.94 0.72
C LYS A 99 -41.25 -9.41 1.01
N ASN A 100 -40.76 -10.15 0.02
CA ASN A 100 -40.44 -11.57 0.10
C ASN A 100 -38.96 -11.83 -0.22
N VAL A 101 -38.36 -12.83 0.42
CA VAL A 101 -36.99 -13.27 0.09
C VAL A 101 -37.00 -14.28 -1.06
N ILE A 102 -36.22 -13.96 -2.08
CA ILE A 102 -35.92 -14.81 -3.22
C ILE A 102 -34.54 -15.43 -3.00
N TRP A 103 -34.42 -16.70 -3.34
CA TRP A 103 -33.15 -17.40 -3.52
C TRP A 103 -33.00 -17.79 -4.98
N TYR A 104 -31.82 -17.52 -5.53
CA TYR A 104 -31.45 -17.82 -6.89
C TYR A 104 -30.12 -18.53 -6.92
N ASN A 105 -30.05 -19.61 -7.68
CA ASN A 105 -28.82 -20.33 -7.89
C ASN A 105 -28.19 -19.92 -9.23
N LEU A 106 -26.98 -19.37 -9.19
CA LEU A 106 -26.28 -18.84 -10.37
C LEU A 106 -25.94 -19.91 -11.42
N GLU A 107 -25.72 -21.15 -10.99
CA GLU A 107 -25.34 -22.27 -11.86
C GLU A 107 -26.57 -22.85 -12.58
N THR A 108 -27.61 -23.18 -11.82
CA THR A 108 -28.83 -23.79 -12.36
C THR A 108 -29.81 -22.77 -12.93
N LYS A 109 -29.60 -21.48 -12.62
CA LYS A 109 -30.48 -20.35 -12.96
C LYS A 109 -31.90 -20.51 -12.39
N VAL A 110 -32.09 -21.36 -11.38
CA VAL A 110 -33.37 -21.60 -10.72
C VAL A 110 -33.64 -20.51 -9.69
N LYS A 111 -34.85 -19.94 -9.76
CA LYS A 111 -35.38 -18.93 -8.83
C LYS A 111 -36.43 -19.55 -7.92
N ASN A 112 -36.21 -19.49 -6.61
CA ASN A 112 -37.10 -20.00 -5.57
C ASN A 112 -37.56 -18.88 -4.64
N LYS A 113 -38.84 -18.90 -4.29
CA LYS A 113 -39.41 -18.03 -3.27
C LYS A 113 -39.42 -18.79 -1.94
N ILE A 114 -38.44 -18.52 -1.08
CA ILE A 114 -38.19 -19.29 0.15
C ILE A 114 -38.98 -18.80 1.35
N ALA A 115 -39.59 -17.62 1.24
CA ALA A 115 -40.40 -17.04 2.29
C ALA A 115 -41.72 -16.48 1.75
N LYS A 116 -42.78 -16.62 2.55
CA LYS A 116 -44.14 -16.15 2.25
C LYS A 116 -44.70 -15.46 3.52
N PRO A 117 -44.30 -14.21 3.81
CA PRO A 117 -44.93 -13.43 4.86
C PRO A 117 -46.44 -13.34 4.62
N ASN A 118 -47.18 -13.20 5.72
CA ASN A 118 -48.60 -12.87 5.65
C ASN A 118 -48.78 -11.38 5.27
N SER A 119 -50.02 -10.94 5.11
CA SER A 119 -50.35 -9.56 4.74
C SER A 119 -49.90 -8.49 5.76
N TYR A 120 -49.38 -8.91 6.92
CA TYR A 120 -48.97 -8.06 8.03
C TYR A 120 -47.47 -8.15 8.36
N SER A 121 -46.69 -8.78 7.48
CA SER A 121 -45.26 -8.97 7.69
C SER A 121 -44.44 -8.69 6.44
N HIS A 122 -43.19 -8.28 6.67
CA HIS A 122 -42.18 -8.08 5.64
C HIS A 122 -40.95 -8.91 5.95
N ASP A 123 -40.48 -9.67 4.95
CA ASP A 123 -39.22 -10.38 5.02
C ASP A 123 -38.14 -9.54 4.32
N ILE A 124 -37.14 -9.08 5.07
CA ILE A 124 -36.11 -8.13 4.63
C ILE A 124 -34.73 -8.50 5.15
N HIS A 125 -33.72 -7.79 4.64
CA HIS A 125 -32.30 -7.91 4.98
C HIS A 125 -31.73 -9.32 4.79
N PRO A 126 -32.00 -10.03 3.68
CA PRO A 126 -31.49 -11.38 3.53
C PRO A 126 -29.96 -11.42 3.53
N ARG A 127 -29.40 -12.51 4.07
CA ARG A 127 -27.98 -12.87 4.05
C ARG A 127 -27.86 -14.33 3.67
N VAL A 128 -26.74 -14.69 3.06
CA VAL A 128 -26.47 -16.07 2.65
C VAL A 128 -25.02 -16.42 2.92
N LYS A 129 -24.80 -17.59 3.52
CA LYS A 129 -23.48 -18.20 3.64
C LYS A 129 -23.63 -19.71 3.48
N GLY A 130 -22.94 -20.27 2.50
CA GLY A 130 -22.98 -21.69 2.14
C GLY A 130 -24.40 -22.22 2.03
N ASN A 131 -24.81 -23.04 3.00
CA ASN A 131 -26.09 -23.72 3.03
C ASN A 131 -27.20 -22.93 3.77
N LEU A 132 -26.86 -21.81 4.39
CA LEU A 132 -27.76 -21.08 5.28
C LEU A 132 -28.11 -19.71 4.69
N ILE A 133 -29.41 -19.45 4.58
CA ILE A 133 -29.97 -18.13 4.28
C ILE A 133 -30.63 -17.62 5.56
N THR A 134 -30.36 -16.38 5.96
CA THR A 134 -31.06 -15.73 7.07
C THR A 134 -31.74 -14.45 6.61
N PHE A 135 -32.84 -14.08 7.25
CA PHE A 135 -33.55 -12.83 6.97
C PHE A 135 -34.37 -12.40 8.18
N MET A 136 -34.68 -11.11 8.27
CA MET A 136 -35.56 -10.58 9.28
C MET A 136 -37.00 -10.63 8.78
N ARG A 137 -37.90 -11.16 9.61
CA ARG A 137 -39.35 -10.99 9.46
C ARG A 137 -39.84 -9.92 10.41
N TRP A 138 -40.33 -8.80 9.92
CA TRP A 138 -40.96 -7.76 10.73
C TRP A 138 -42.48 -7.85 10.62
N ASN A 139 -43.16 -8.12 11.74
CA ASN A 139 -44.61 -8.07 11.85
C ASN A 139 -45.02 -6.69 12.38
N PHE A 140 -45.76 -5.93 11.57
CA PHE A 140 -46.06 -4.53 11.89
C PHE A 140 -47.37 -4.33 12.67
N LEU A 141 -48.17 -5.38 12.89
CA LEU A 141 -49.35 -5.32 13.76
C LEU A 141 -48.98 -5.27 15.24
N ASP A 142 -48.02 -6.10 15.61
CA ASP A 142 -47.51 -6.32 16.95
C ASP A 142 -46.12 -5.71 17.16
N ASN A 143 -45.55 -5.11 16.10
CA ASN A 143 -44.23 -4.49 16.07
C ASN A 143 -43.13 -5.42 16.60
N VAL A 144 -43.13 -6.66 16.11
CA VAL A 144 -42.18 -7.71 16.48
C VAL A 144 -41.37 -8.13 15.27
N SER A 145 -40.06 -8.07 15.37
CA SER A 145 -39.15 -8.72 14.43
C SER A 145 -38.78 -10.13 14.87
N SER A 146 -38.41 -10.97 13.92
CA SER A 146 -37.94 -12.33 14.15
C SER A 146 -36.85 -12.67 13.15
N ILE A 147 -35.88 -13.47 13.57
CA ILE A 147 -34.83 -13.94 12.68
C ILE A 147 -35.24 -15.29 12.12
N MET A 148 -35.43 -15.33 10.81
CA MET A 148 -35.76 -16.53 10.07
C MET A 148 -34.50 -17.10 9.44
N TYR A 149 -34.42 -18.43 9.35
CA TYR A 149 -33.32 -19.08 8.65
C TYR A 149 -33.80 -20.25 7.81
N TYR A 150 -33.24 -20.38 6.61
CA TYR A 150 -33.59 -21.39 5.62
C TYR A 150 -32.36 -22.21 5.27
N GLN A 151 -32.49 -23.54 5.37
CA GLN A 151 -31.43 -24.50 5.04
C GLN A 151 -31.65 -25.00 3.62
N ILE A 152 -30.77 -24.58 2.71
CA ILE A 152 -30.87 -24.84 1.26
C ILE A 152 -30.96 -26.34 0.96
N ALA A 153 -30.04 -27.14 1.50
CA ALA A 153 -29.96 -28.58 1.25
C ALA A 153 -31.16 -29.38 1.78
N GLN A 154 -31.92 -28.81 2.72
CA GLN A 154 -33.09 -29.46 3.31
C GLN A 154 -34.42 -28.92 2.76
N ASP A 155 -34.37 -27.87 1.95
CA ASP A 155 -35.54 -27.07 1.56
C ASP A 155 -36.44 -26.73 2.77
N LYS A 156 -35.80 -26.33 3.87
CA LYS A 156 -36.48 -26.15 5.15
C LYS A 156 -36.34 -24.73 5.66
N LEU A 157 -37.47 -24.05 5.80
CA LEU A 157 -37.58 -22.80 6.55
C LEU A 157 -37.83 -23.12 8.03
N ASP A 158 -37.04 -22.50 8.90
CA ASP A 158 -37.18 -22.53 10.35
C ASP A 158 -37.08 -21.09 10.90
N GLY A 159 -37.39 -20.90 12.18
CA GLY A 159 -37.47 -19.55 12.75
C GLY A 159 -37.01 -19.51 14.19
N LEU A 160 -36.30 -18.44 14.53
CA LEU A 160 -35.93 -18.11 15.89
C LEU A 160 -36.85 -17.01 16.39
N ILE A 161 -37.83 -17.38 17.23
CA ILE A 161 -38.67 -16.41 17.93
C ILE A 161 -37.89 -15.95 19.16
N ILE A 162 -37.26 -14.78 19.08
CA ILE A 162 -36.65 -14.16 20.25
C ILE A 162 -37.47 -12.93 20.60
N THR A 163 -38.23 -13.07 21.68
CA THR A 163 -38.85 -12.01 22.50
C THR A 163 -39.88 -11.07 21.86
N ARG A 164 -40.76 -10.56 22.74
CA ARG A 164 -41.87 -9.66 22.43
C ARG A 164 -41.39 -8.21 22.60
N ASN A 165 -41.74 -7.33 21.64
CA ASN A 165 -41.57 -5.86 21.64
C ASN A 165 -40.15 -5.29 21.37
N THR A 166 -39.37 -5.92 20.49
CA THR A 166 -37.94 -5.59 20.31
C THR A 166 -37.61 -5.48 18.82
N HIS A 167 -36.77 -4.53 18.44
CA HIS A 167 -36.28 -4.34 17.08
C HIS A 167 -34.95 -5.07 16.91
N GLN A 168 -35.00 -6.32 16.46
CA GLN A 168 -33.82 -7.03 15.99
C GLN A 168 -33.43 -6.48 14.63
N THR A 169 -32.15 -6.18 14.42
CA THR A 169 -31.69 -5.66 13.14
C THR A 169 -30.28 -6.17 12.83
N ASN A 170 -29.86 -5.99 11.58
CA ASN A 170 -28.48 -6.20 11.14
C ASN A 170 -27.96 -7.61 11.43
N GLN A 171 -28.77 -8.63 11.15
CA GLN A 171 -28.33 -10.01 11.35
C GLN A 171 -27.31 -10.43 10.29
N ASN A 172 -26.38 -11.29 10.68
CA ASN A 172 -25.40 -11.93 9.81
C ASN A 172 -25.23 -13.41 10.20
N ASN A 173 -24.68 -14.23 9.32
CA ASN A 173 -24.57 -15.66 9.54
C ASN A 173 -23.34 -16.29 8.88
N ASP A 174 -22.84 -17.35 9.49
CA ASP A 174 -22.03 -18.35 8.82
C ASP A 174 -22.89 -19.61 8.55
N ASN A 175 -22.29 -20.78 8.35
CA ASN A 175 -23.04 -22.02 8.16
C ASN A 175 -23.63 -22.61 9.45
N ASP A 176 -23.07 -22.25 10.60
CA ASP A 176 -23.31 -22.91 11.89
C ASP A 176 -23.95 -21.97 12.92
N ARG A 177 -23.87 -20.66 12.70
CA ARG A 177 -24.23 -19.62 13.66
C ARG A 177 -24.90 -18.42 13.00
N ILE A 178 -25.70 -17.74 13.81
CA ILE A 178 -26.34 -16.47 13.46
C ILE A 178 -25.95 -15.44 14.52
N VAL A 179 -25.60 -14.22 14.10
CA VAL A 179 -25.39 -13.07 14.98
C VAL A 179 -26.39 -11.98 14.68
N TRP A 180 -26.80 -11.23 15.69
CA TRP A 180 -27.67 -10.06 15.51
C TRP A 180 -27.49 -9.06 16.63
N GLN A 181 -27.98 -7.85 16.33
CA GLN A 181 -28.13 -6.78 17.29
C GLN A 181 -29.56 -6.81 17.85
N ASP A 182 -29.68 -6.70 19.17
CA ASP A 182 -30.96 -6.71 19.88
C ASP A 182 -31.05 -5.52 20.86
N ASP A 183 -32.12 -4.75 20.76
CA ASP A 183 -32.42 -3.57 21.60
C ASP A 183 -33.44 -3.87 22.71
N SER A 184 -33.69 -5.15 23.00
CA SER A 184 -34.56 -5.60 24.10
C SER A 184 -34.06 -5.18 25.47
N SER A 185 -32.74 -5.04 25.60
CA SER A 185 -32.09 -4.41 26.73
C SER A 185 -32.10 -2.89 26.51
N LYS A 186 -31.97 -2.06 27.56
CA LYS A 186 -31.83 -0.59 27.38
C LYS A 186 -30.64 -0.19 26.49
N LEU A 187 -29.79 -1.14 26.13
CA LEU A 187 -28.63 -1.02 25.25
C LEU A 187 -28.76 -1.99 24.07
N ASN A 188 -28.17 -1.63 22.95
CA ASN A 188 -28.00 -2.53 21.82
C ASN A 188 -26.89 -3.55 22.13
N GLU A 189 -27.27 -4.81 22.30
CA GLU A 189 -26.36 -5.91 22.63
C GLU A 189 -26.19 -6.86 21.42
N ILE A 190 -25.02 -7.49 21.30
CA ILE A 190 -24.75 -8.48 20.25
C ILE A 190 -25.00 -9.88 20.79
N TYR A 191 -25.90 -10.58 20.12
CA TYR A 191 -26.26 -11.95 20.43
C TYR A 191 -25.74 -12.90 19.35
N THR A 192 -25.54 -14.14 19.76
CA THR A 192 -25.20 -15.28 18.89
C THR A 192 -26.16 -16.41 19.13
N TYR A 193 -26.44 -17.17 18.08
CA TYR A 193 -27.23 -18.39 18.12
C TYR A 193 -26.47 -19.50 17.41
N ASP A 194 -26.28 -20.61 18.12
CA ASP A 194 -25.62 -21.80 17.60
C ASP A 194 -26.67 -22.79 17.07
N LEU A 195 -26.59 -23.13 15.77
CA LEU A 195 -27.59 -23.95 15.09
C LEU A 195 -27.59 -25.40 15.55
N ALA A 196 -26.44 -25.92 16.01
CA ALA A 196 -26.29 -27.31 16.43
C ALA A 196 -26.88 -27.54 17.82
N THR A 197 -26.55 -26.65 18.76
CA THR A 197 -26.98 -26.72 20.16
C THR A 197 -28.31 -26.01 20.42
N LYS A 198 -28.77 -25.20 19.47
CA LYS A 198 -29.98 -24.36 19.58
C LYS A 198 -29.94 -23.39 20.76
N LYS A 199 -28.74 -22.91 21.12
CA LYS A 199 -28.53 -22.01 22.25
C LYS A 199 -28.24 -20.58 21.78
N THR A 200 -28.82 -19.62 22.49
CA THR A 200 -28.54 -18.19 22.37
C THR A 200 -27.58 -17.73 23.46
N LYS A 201 -26.62 -16.85 23.12
CA LYS A 201 -25.66 -16.24 24.05
C LYS A 201 -25.40 -14.78 23.68
N ILE A 202 -25.32 -13.89 24.67
CA ILE A 202 -24.80 -12.52 24.54
C ILE A 202 -23.27 -12.57 24.52
N LEU A 203 -22.62 -11.85 23.60
CA LEU A 203 -21.16 -11.82 23.51
C LEU A 203 -20.51 -10.93 24.57
N ILE A 204 -21.08 -9.75 24.82
CA ILE A 204 -20.53 -8.78 25.76
C ILE A 204 -21.61 -7.93 26.43
N GLN A 205 -21.41 -7.60 27.71
CA GLN A 205 -22.26 -6.69 28.49
C GLN A 205 -21.39 -5.66 29.22
N ASN A 206 -20.86 -4.72 28.46
CA ASN A 206 -19.92 -3.70 28.95
C ASN A 206 -20.54 -2.31 29.11
N GLY A 207 -21.87 -2.19 29.02
CA GLY A 207 -22.58 -0.92 29.18
C GLY A 207 -22.56 0.01 27.96
N LEU A 208 -22.04 -0.44 26.83
CA LEU A 208 -22.05 0.30 25.56
C LEU A 208 -23.16 -0.20 24.62
N ASN A 209 -23.54 0.64 23.66
CA ASN A 209 -24.35 0.21 22.52
C ASN A 209 -23.45 -0.37 21.43
N HIS A 210 -23.87 -1.49 20.83
CA HIS A 210 -23.15 -2.22 19.80
C HIS A 210 -24.01 -2.34 18.55
N TYR A 211 -23.44 -2.09 17.38
CA TYR A 211 -24.18 -1.99 16.12
C TYR A 211 -23.54 -2.82 14.99
N PHE A 212 -24.37 -3.19 14.01
CA PHE A 212 -23.94 -3.78 12.73
C PHE A 212 -22.97 -4.98 12.86
N PRO A 213 -23.37 -6.08 13.54
CA PRO A 213 -22.47 -7.20 13.72
C PRO A 213 -22.19 -7.94 12.40
N THR A 214 -20.92 -8.27 12.18
CA THR A 214 -20.46 -9.15 11.10
C THR A 214 -19.78 -10.40 11.67
N LEU A 215 -19.79 -11.50 10.91
CA LEU A 215 -19.41 -12.83 11.41
C LEU A 215 -18.52 -13.54 10.39
N SER A 216 -17.43 -14.14 10.89
CA SER A 216 -16.68 -15.20 10.21
C SER A 216 -16.65 -16.47 11.04
N ALA A 217 -15.96 -17.50 10.53
CA ALA A 217 -15.77 -18.76 11.24
C ALA A 217 -15.13 -18.61 12.63
N GLN A 218 -14.35 -17.56 12.90
CA GLN A 218 -13.63 -17.42 14.18
C GLN A 218 -13.93 -16.13 14.93
N HIS A 219 -14.49 -15.12 14.27
CA HIS A 219 -14.61 -13.78 14.84
C HIS A 219 -15.99 -13.18 14.59
N VAL A 220 -16.44 -12.35 15.53
CA VAL A 220 -17.56 -11.42 15.35
C VAL A 220 -17.01 -10.01 15.48
N ALA A 221 -17.27 -9.14 14.50
CA ALA A 221 -16.98 -7.72 14.64
C ALA A 221 -18.26 -6.91 14.78
N TRP A 222 -18.19 -5.76 15.44
CA TRP A 222 -19.29 -4.80 15.55
C TRP A 222 -18.77 -3.41 15.85
N ASP A 223 -19.61 -2.42 15.58
CA ASP A 223 -19.29 -1.02 15.79
C ASP A 223 -19.74 -0.59 17.19
N SER A 224 -18.87 0.07 17.95
CA SER A 224 -19.23 0.65 19.25
C SER A 224 -18.34 1.84 19.60
N ASN A 225 -18.94 2.95 20.07
CA ASN A 225 -18.23 4.14 20.53
C ASN A 225 -17.12 4.63 19.57
N ASN A 226 -17.44 4.74 18.28
CA ASN A 226 -16.52 5.14 17.20
C ASN A 226 -15.31 4.20 16.99
N ALA A 227 -15.39 2.95 17.44
CA ALA A 227 -14.37 1.93 17.23
C ALA A 227 -15.00 0.62 16.75
N ILE A 228 -14.15 -0.26 16.21
CA ILE A 228 -14.54 -1.60 15.79
C ILE A 228 -14.10 -2.59 16.85
N TYR A 229 -15.04 -3.34 17.41
CA TYR A 229 -14.76 -4.38 18.38
C TYR A 229 -14.74 -5.73 17.66
N VAL A 230 -13.77 -6.57 17.98
CA VAL A 230 -13.60 -7.90 17.37
C VAL A 230 -13.48 -8.94 18.48
N PHE A 231 -14.43 -9.86 18.53
CA PHE A 231 -14.47 -10.94 19.51
C PHE A 231 -14.09 -12.25 18.88
N ASN A 232 -13.11 -12.93 19.48
CA ASN A 232 -12.67 -14.25 19.07
C ASN A 232 -13.56 -15.33 19.72
N LEU A 233 -14.23 -16.11 18.89
CA LEU A 233 -15.19 -17.14 19.32
C LEU A 233 -14.52 -18.40 19.90
N LEU A 234 -13.22 -18.58 19.69
CA LEU A 234 -12.46 -19.74 20.17
C LEU A 234 -11.97 -19.54 21.61
N ASP A 235 -11.39 -18.38 21.90
CA ASP A 235 -10.80 -18.09 23.22
C ASP A 235 -11.55 -17.02 24.04
N ASN A 236 -12.62 -16.43 23.47
CA ASN A 236 -13.40 -15.33 24.06
C ASN A 236 -12.61 -14.03 24.29
N SER A 237 -11.47 -13.85 23.61
CA SER A 237 -10.72 -12.59 23.67
C SER A 237 -11.44 -11.49 22.89
N LEU A 238 -11.27 -10.25 23.35
CA LEU A 238 -11.83 -9.06 22.72
C LEU A 238 -10.68 -8.12 22.32
N GLN A 239 -10.70 -7.69 21.07
CA GLN A 239 -9.80 -6.70 20.51
C GLN A 239 -10.59 -5.47 20.07
N VAL A 240 -9.98 -4.28 20.22
CA VAL A 240 -10.52 -3.03 19.68
C VAL A 240 -9.62 -2.59 18.53
N VAL A 241 -10.22 -2.32 17.39
CA VAL A 241 -9.60 -1.89 16.12
C VAL A 241 -10.07 -0.46 15.83
N GLY A 242 -9.17 0.38 15.31
CA GLY A 242 -9.49 1.77 14.98
C GLY A 242 -9.72 2.69 16.20
N SER A 243 -9.13 2.45 17.37
CA SER A 243 -9.29 3.30 18.56
C SER A 243 -8.49 4.62 18.47
N ASN A 244 -8.80 5.45 17.48
CA ASN A 244 -8.04 6.65 17.10
C ASN A 244 -8.80 7.97 17.35
N ASN A 245 -9.89 7.93 18.14
CA ASN A 245 -10.81 9.06 18.41
C ASN A 245 -11.57 9.60 17.18
N TYR A 246 -11.49 8.94 16.03
CA TYR A 246 -12.29 9.26 14.85
C TYR A 246 -13.48 8.32 14.72
N ALA A 247 -14.49 8.71 13.93
CA ALA A 247 -15.61 7.87 13.56
C ALA A 247 -15.12 6.66 12.72
N ASN A 248 -15.23 5.45 13.27
CA ASN A 248 -14.97 4.20 12.57
C ASN A 248 -16.23 3.32 12.59
N PHE A 249 -16.70 2.90 11.41
CA PHE A 249 -17.99 2.22 11.23
C PHE A 249 -17.94 1.20 10.09
N ASN A 250 -19.04 0.45 9.92
CA ASN A 250 -19.34 -0.44 8.81
C ASN A 250 -18.22 -1.46 8.57
N SER A 251 -17.89 -2.22 9.61
CA SER A 251 -16.85 -3.25 9.52
C SER A 251 -17.31 -4.53 8.81
N ASP A 252 -16.40 -5.15 8.07
CA ASP A 252 -16.56 -6.51 7.52
C ASP A 252 -15.26 -7.32 7.71
N LEU A 253 -15.34 -8.65 7.70
CA LEU A 253 -14.20 -9.50 8.05
C LEU A 253 -14.21 -10.89 7.38
N ASP A 254 -13.02 -11.37 6.99
CA ASP A 254 -12.82 -12.67 6.30
C ASP A 254 -12.24 -13.77 7.21
N GLY A 255 -11.95 -13.42 8.47
CA GLY A 255 -11.39 -14.31 9.49
C GLY A 255 -10.06 -13.83 10.05
N GLN A 256 -9.17 -13.24 9.24
CA GLN A 256 -7.89 -12.69 9.71
C GLN A 256 -7.80 -11.18 9.55
N ASN A 257 -8.57 -10.61 8.62
CA ASN A 257 -8.56 -9.19 8.38
C ASN A 257 -9.94 -8.58 8.65
N VAL A 258 -9.92 -7.30 9.00
CA VAL A 258 -11.10 -6.47 9.20
C VAL A 258 -10.94 -5.26 8.28
N VAL A 259 -11.96 -4.98 7.46
CA VAL A 259 -12.07 -3.71 6.75
C VAL A 259 -13.08 -2.82 7.46
N TYR A 260 -12.86 -1.52 7.43
CA TYR A 260 -13.77 -0.53 8.00
C TYR A 260 -13.56 0.84 7.38
N GLN A 261 -14.56 1.72 7.45
CA GLN A 261 -14.39 3.13 7.03
C GLN A 261 -13.99 4.01 8.20
N SER A 262 -13.18 5.04 7.95
CA SER A 262 -12.72 5.99 8.97
C SER A 262 -12.72 7.42 8.46
N TYR A 263 -13.16 8.38 9.29
CA TYR A 263 -13.20 9.81 8.94
C TYR A 263 -11.90 10.57 9.29
N ARG A 264 -10.80 9.86 9.57
CA ARG A 264 -9.56 10.48 10.09
C ARG A 264 -8.85 11.42 9.09
N GLY A 265 -9.15 11.30 7.80
CA GLY A 265 -8.59 12.10 6.71
C GLY A 265 -9.37 13.38 6.37
N GLY A 266 -10.54 13.61 6.98
CA GLY A 266 -11.47 14.69 6.62
C GLY A 266 -12.58 14.29 5.64
N ASN A 267 -12.54 13.06 5.15
CA ASN A 267 -13.57 12.32 4.41
C ASN A 267 -13.52 10.85 4.85
N TYR A 268 -14.52 10.04 4.49
CA TYR A 268 -14.44 8.60 4.75
C TYR A 268 -13.48 7.92 3.77
N ASP A 269 -12.50 7.21 4.33
CA ASP A 269 -11.59 6.34 3.61
C ASP A 269 -11.67 4.91 4.17
N ILE A 270 -11.33 3.92 3.36
CA ILE A 270 -11.33 2.50 3.74
C ILE A 270 -9.99 2.11 4.32
N TYR A 271 -10.02 1.41 5.45
CA TYR A 271 -8.85 0.87 6.14
C TYR A 271 -8.97 -0.64 6.28
N LEU A 272 -7.85 -1.34 6.17
CA LEU A 272 -7.69 -2.77 6.40
C LEU A 272 -6.82 -2.96 7.63
N TYR A 273 -7.26 -3.82 8.54
CA TYR A 273 -6.54 -4.17 9.75
C TYR A 273 -6.35 -5.68 9.82
N ASN A 274 -5.12 -6.12 10.05
CA ASN A 274 -4.82 -7.53 10.24
C ASN A 274 -4.83 -7.88 11.74
N LEU A 275 -5.67 -8.84 12.12
CA LEU A 275 -5.88 -9.22 13.53
C LEU A 275 -4.65 -9.90 14.14
N GLN A 276 -3.86 -10.61 13.34
CA GLN A 276 -2.69 -11.35 13.81
C GLN A 276 -1.46 -10.45 14.01
N THR A 277 -1.10 -9.67 12.98
CA THR A 277 0.08 -8.79 13.01
C THR A 277 -0.19 -7.46 13.71
N ARG A 278 -1.48 -7.13 13.94
CA ARG A 278 -1.93 -5.84 14.47
C ARG A 278 -1.52 -4.65 13.61
N SER A 279 -1.28 -4.89 12.32
CA SER A 279 -0.94 -3.85 11.35
C SER A 279 -2.18 -3.30 10.66
N GLU A 280 -2.14 -2.02 10.32
CA GLU A 280 -3.20 -1.31 9.63
C GLU A 280 -2.67 -0.66 8.35
N VAL A 281 -3.48 -0.70 7.30
CA VAL A 281 -3.19 -0.08 6.02
C VAL A 281 -4.42 0.70 5.55
N GLN A 282 -4.20 1.93 5.07
CA GLN A 282 -5.22 2.68 4.35
C GLN A 282 -5.34 2.14 2.93
N ILE A 283 -6.54 1.72 2.53
CA ILE A 283 -6.85 1.16 1.21
C ILE A 283 -7.18 2.26 0.21
N THR A 284 -7.96 3.26 0.62
CA THR A 284 -8.36 4.39 -0.23
C THR A 284 -7.90 5.72 0.35
N ASN A 285 -7.59 6.69 -0.49
CA ASN A 285 -7.23 8.07 -0.09
C ASN A 285 -7.88 9.11 -1.01
N SER A 286 -9.04 8.76 -1.58
CA SER A 286 -9.69 9.61 -2.57
C SER A 286 -10.25 10.88 -1.90
N PRO A 287 -10.45 11.98 -2.64
CA PRO A 287 -11.09 13.17 -2.07
C PRO A 287 -12.59 12.99 -1.81
N ALA A 288 -13.17 11.86 -2.20
CA ALA A 288 -14.58 11.52 -2.02
C ALA A 288 -14.78 10.61 -0.80
N ASP A 289 -16.01 10.51 -0.31
CA ASP A 289 -16.34 9.52 0.71
C ASP A 289 -16.36 8.12 0.08
N ASP A 290 -15.49 7.25 0.58
CA ASP A 290 -15.47 5.81 0.35
C ASP A 290 -16.11 5.11 1.56
N GLU A 291 -17.21 4.37 1.33
CA GLU A 291 -18.09 3.88 2.39
C GLU A 291 -18.47 2.40 2.23
N VAL A 292 -18.97 1.82 3.33
CA VAL A 292 -19.57 0.47 3.42
C VAL A 292 -18.66 -0.59 2.77
N PRO A 293 -17.43 -0.77 3.26
CA PRO A 293 -16.53 -1.76 2.70
C PRO A 293 -17.04 -3.19 2.95
N GLN A 294 -16.79 -4.09 2.01
CA GLN A 294 -16.94 -5.53 2.16
C GLN A 294 -15.64 -6.23 1.80
N LEU A 295 -15.37 -7.35 2.47
CA LEU A 295 -14.15 -8.12 2.30
C LEU A 295 -14.47 -9.56 1.91
N ASP A 296 -14.00 -9.97 0.73
CA ASP A 296 -14.10 -11.35 0.25
C ASP A 296 -12.70 -11.87 -0.10
N GLY A 297 -12.09 -12.57 0.86
CA GLY A 297 -10.72 -13.06 0.77
C GLY A 297 -9.74 -11.92 0.52
N GLN A 298 -9.17 -11.86 -0.68
CA GLN A 298 -8.22 -10.81 -1.06
C GLN A 298 -8.87 -9.64 -1.77
N VAL A 299 -10.19 -9.46 -1.74
CA VAL A 299 -10.84 -8.34 -2.43
C VAL A 299 -11.56 -7.44 -1.45
N VAL A 300 -11.21 -6.17 -1.47
CA VAL A 300 -11.95 -5.10 -0.78
C VAL A 300 -12.86 -4.44 -1.80
N THR A 301 -14.15 -4.34 -1.50
CA THR A 301 -15.16 -3.68 -2.35
C THR A 301 -15.83 -2.58 -1.54
N TRP A 302 -16.07 -1.41 -2.10
CA TRP A 302 -16.69 -0.27 -1.41
C TRP A 302 -17.54 0.54 -2.38
N LYS A 303 -18.38 1.44 -1.84
CA LYS A 303 -19.06 2.45 -2.65
C LYS A 303 -18.34 3.80 -2.51
N ARG A 304 -18.17 4.52 -3.60
CA ARG A 304 -17.56 5.85 -3.65
C ARG A 304 -18.59 6.89 -4.04
N LYS A 305 -18.68 7.96 -3.27
CA LYS A 305 -19.57 9.08 -3.58
C LYS A 305 -19.05 9.86 -4.78
N THR A 306 -19.88 10.04 -5.79
CA THR A 306 -19.54 10.82 -6.98
C THR A 306 -19.83 12.31 -6.77
N VAL A 307 -19.40 13.16 -7.71
CA VAL A 307 -19.57 14.61 -7.65
C VAL A 307 -21.04 15.04 -7.62
N ASP A 308 -21.94 14.26 -8.24
CA ASP A 308 -23.37 14.55 -8.26
C ASP A 308 -24.13 14.00 -7.02
N GLY A 309 -23.42 13.31 -6.13
CA GLY A 309 -23.96 12.74 -4.90
C GLY A 309 -24.51 11.32 -5.03
N SER A 310 -24.44 10.69 -6.20
CA SER A 310 -24.66 9.25 -6.38
C SER A 310 -23.47 8.42 -5.87
N TYR A 311 -23.61 7.10 -5.87
CA TYR A 311 -22.55 6.15 -5.52
C TYR A 311 -22.23 5.21 -6.67
N ASP A 312 -20.94 5.04 -6.91
CA ASP A 312 -20.34 4.01 -7.77
C ASP A 312 -19.69 2.91 -6.91
N ILE A 313 -19.65 1.67 -7.40
CA ILE A 313 -19.02 0.54 -6.70
C ILE A 313 -17.60 0.34 -7.23
N TYR A 314 -16.65 0.30 -6.32
CA TYR A 314 -15.24 0.04 -6.59
C TYR A 314 -14.78 -1.25 -5.91
N TYR A 315 -13.79 -1.91 -6.48
CA TYR A 315 -13.10 -3.03 -5.85
C TYR A 315 -11.59 -3.00 -6.09
N GLN A 316 -10.82 -3.60 -5.20
CA GLN A 316 -9.37 -3.71 -5.30
C GLN A 316 -8.90 -5.03 -4.70
N ASN A 317 -7.95 -5.69 -5.36
CA ASN A 317 -7.27 -6.85 -4.80
C ASN A 317 -6.19 -6.40 -3.79
N ILE A 318 -6.26 -6.92 -2.56
CA ILE A 318 -5.26 -6.79 -1.51
C ILE A 318 -4.26 -7.95 -1.62
N THR A 319 -3.17 -7.75 -2.36
CA THR A 319 -2.10 -8.75 -2.37
C THR A 319 -1.42 -8.80 -1.00
N SER A 320 -1.31 -10.02 -0.45
CA SER A 320 -0.46 -10.29 0.70
C SER A 320 1.00 -10.02 0.32
N GLY A 321 1.47 -8.79 0.58
CA GLY A 321 2.82 -8.33 0.23
C GLY A 321 2.91 -6.96 -0.46
N THR A 322 1.82 -6.30 -0.82
CA THR A 322 1.84 -4.91 -1.36
C THR A 322 1.82 -3.85 -0.27
N GLU A 323 2.68 -3.99 0.74
CA GLU A 323 3.13 -2.80 1.44
C GLU A 323 3.94 -1.93 0.45
N LYS A 324 3.32 -0.85 -0.05
CA LYS A 324 3.96 0.43 -0.40
C LYS A 324 5.07 0.44 -1.48
N LEU A 325 4.75 0.26 -2.77
CA LEU A 325 5.77 0.45 -3.83
C LEU A 325 5.51 1.60 -4.83
N TYR A 326 4.31 2.19 -4.90
CA TYR A 326 4.07 3.40 -5.73
C TYR A 326 4.04 4.70 -4.93
N SER A 327 3.75 4.62 -3.62
CA SER A 327 3.72 5.81 -2.78
C SER A 327 5.12 6.29 -2.44
N GLN A 328 6.13 5.44 -2.27
CA GLN A 328 7.43 5.87 -1.73
C GLN A 328 8.30 6.62 -2.75
N LEU A 329 8.14 7.94 -2.82
CA LEU A 329 9.14 8.80 -3.43
C LEU A 329 10.41 8.78 -2.57
N THR A 330 11.54 8.57 -3.23
CA THR A 330 12.87 8.66 -2.65
C THR A 330 13.56 9.90 -3.17
N PHE A 331 14.28 10.61 -2.30
CA PHE A 331 14.88 11.89 -2.62
C PHE A 331 16.38 11.80 -2.44
N LYS A 332 17.12 11.91 -3.55
CA LYS A 332 18.58 11.96 -3.55
C LYS A 332 19.03 13.37 -3.91
N THR A 333 19.60 14.08 -2.94
CA THR A 333 20.17 15.41 -3.17
C THR A 333 21.36 15.31 -4.12
N LEU A 334 21.28 15.94 -5.29
CA LEU A 334 22.36 15.96 -6.30
C LEU A 334 23.27 17.17 -6.13
N SER A 335 22.69 18.33 -5.80
CA SER A 335 23.40 19.57 -5.46
C SER A 335 22.51 20.45 -4.59
N ALA A 336 23.02 21.58 -4.08
CA ALA A 336 22.29 22.44 -3.16
C ALA A 336 20.85 22.78 -3.62
N ASN A 337 20.65 23.01 -4.92
CA ASN A 337 19.37 23.36 -5.52
C ASN A 337 18.81 22.29 -6.49
N ARG A 338 19.27 21.04 -6.42
CA ARG A 338 18.82 19.93 -7.28
C ARG A 338 18.60 18.64 -6.51
N VAL A 339 17.49 17.97 -6.80
CA VAL A 339 17.12 16.69 -6.21
C VAL A 339 16.70 15.71 -7.29
N GLU A 340 17.20 14.49 -7.22
CA GLU A 340 16.65 13.36 -7.95
C GLU A 340 15.55 12.74 -7.10
N ILE A 341 14.36 12.64 -7.69
CA ILE A 341 13.17 12.03 -7.11
C ILE A 341 12.96 10.71 -7.84
N SER A 342 13.07 9.60 -7.15
CA SER A 342 12.94 8.27 -7.74
C SER A 342 11.88 7.42 -7.06
N TRP A 343 11.34 6.45 -7.80
CA TRP A 343 10.37 5.47 -7.32
C TRP A 343 10.77 4.05 -7.78
N PRO A 344 10.28 2.98 -7.12
CA PRO A 344 10.65 1.59 -7.44
C PRO A 344 10.40 1.17 -8.90
N LEU A 345 11.35 0.37 -9.45
CA LEU A 345 11.37 -0.14 -10.83
C LEU A 345 10.38 -1.26 -11.13
N THR A 346 9.77 -1.90 -10.12
CA THR A 346 8.82 -3.03 -10.24
C THR A 346 7.55 -2.71 -11.05
N ASN A 347 7.51 -1.52 -11.64
CA ASN A 347 6.39 -0.85 -12.29
C ASN A 347 6.72 -0.48 -13.74
N THR A 348 7.98 -0.52 -14.19
CA THR A 348 8.36 0.09 -15.48
C THR A 348 7.97 -0.69 -16.74
N ASP A 349 7.56 -1.95 -16.61
CA ASP A 349 7.00 -2.71 -17.75
C ASP A 349 5.51 -2.39 -18.01
N GLN A 350 4.82 -1.76 -17.05
CA GLN A 350 3.38 -1.41 -17.13
C GLN A 350 3.16 0.09 -17.43
N TYR A 351 4.02 0.97 -16.91
CA TYR A 351 3.89 2.43 -17.04
C TYR A 351 4.85 3.03 -18.06
N VAL A 352 4.33 3.84 -18.97
CA VAL A 352 5.10 4.45 -20.06
C VAL A 352 5.49 5.89 -19.73
N MET A 353 4.76 6.54 -18.81
CA MET A 353 4.96 7.96 -18.49
C MET A 353 4.62 8.27 -17.01
N GLY A 354 5.42 9.13 -16.37
CA GLY A 354 5.11 9.76 -15.08
C GLY A 354 4.83 11.26 -15.22
N VAL A 355 3.99 11.79 -14.36
CA VAL A 355 3.73 13.22 -14.17
C VAL A 355 4.06 13.58 -12.73
N MET A 356 4.91 14.59 -12.53
CA MET A 356 5.34 15.04 -11.22
C MET A 356 4.70 16.39 -10.89
N TYR A 357 4.07 16.46 -9.73
CA TYR A 357 3.48 17.68 -9.17
C TYR A 357 4.34 18.19 -8.02
N ARG A 358 4.42 19.52 -7.88
CA ARG A 358 5.14 20.20 -6.80
C ARG A 358 4.30 21.33 -6.22
N ALA A 359 4.16 21.37 -4.89
CA ALA A 359 3.57 22.49 -4.15
C ALA A 359 4.59 23.12 -3.18
N THR A 360 4.34 24.36 -2.75
CA THR A 360 5.14 25.05 -1.72
C THR A 360 4.49 25.06 -0.34
N LYS A 361 3.21 24.63 -0.24
CA LYS A 361 2.49 24.47 1.02
C LYS A 361 1.90 23.06 1.12
N ALA A 362 1.78 22.57 2.35
CA ALA A 362 1.39 21.19 2.64
C ALA A 362 0.01 20.81 2.09
N ASN A 363 -0.92 21.77 2.01
CA ASN A 363 -2.34 21.52 1.68
C ASN A 363 -2.75 22.10 0.31
N GLU A 364 -1.82 22.58 -0.51
CA GLU A 364 -2.14 23.14 -1.83
C GLU A 364 -2.06 22.06 -2.92
N GLN A 365 -2.88 22.16 -3.97
CA GLN A 365 -2.70 21.34 -5.16
C GLN A 365 -1.37 21.72 -5.83
N GLY A 366 -0.52 20.72 -6.11
CA GLY A 366 0.78 20.96 -6.73
C GLY A 366 0.65 21.39 -8.20
N GLN A 367 1.59 22.21 -8.67
CA GLN A 367 1.73 22.50 -10.09
C GLN A 367 2.53 21.40 -10.76
N VAL A 368 2.20 21.09 -12.01
CA VAL A 368 2.97 20.14 -12.81
C VAL A 368 4.37 20.72 -13.05
N VAL A 369 5.40 19.99 -12.62
CA VAL A 369 6.80 20.36 -12.82
C VAL A 369 7.50 19.49 -13.85
N ALA A 370 6.94 18.32 -14.14
CA ALA A 370 7.34 17.51 -15.27
C ALA A 370 6.19 16.63 -15.75
N GLU A 371 6.10 16.51 -17.07
CA GLU A 371 5.20 15.60 -17.77
C GLU A 371 6.03 14.59 -18.56
N ARG A 372 5.46 13.42 -18.83
CA ARG A 372 6.06 12.38 -19.67
C ARG A 372 7.44 11.94 -19.20
N ILE A 373 7.59 11.76 -17.88
CA ILE A 373 8.82 11.20 -17.31
C ILE A 373 8.90 9.73 -17.74
N ILE A 374 9.88 9.40 -18.57
CA ILE A 374 10.13 8.03 -19.04
C ILE A 374 11.17 7.41 -18.11
N GLY A 375 10.83 6.28 -17.50
CA GLY A 375 11.64 5.61 -16.48
C GLY A 375 11.08 5.82 -15.07
N ASN A 376 11.94 5.72 -14.05
CA ASN A 376 11.54 5.71 -12.65
C ASN A 376 12.16 6.83 -11.80
N SER A 377 12.69 7.87 -12.44
CA SER A 377 13.20 9.04 -11.74
C SER A 377 13.00 10.33 -12.52
N TYR A 378 12.93 11.43 -11.77
CA TYR A 378 12.84 12.80 -12.26
C TYR A 378 13.81 13.68 -11.47
N ILE A 379 14.47 14.63 -12.14
CA ILE A 379 15.36 15.58 -11.46
C ILE A 379 14.71 16.95 -11.43
N ASP A 380 14.35 17.42 -10.25
CA ASP A 380 13.92 18.80 -10.04
C ASP A 380 15.11 19.71 -9.77
N SER A 381 15.07 20.93 -10.32
CA SER A 381 16.17 21.90 -10.31
C SER A 381 15.68 23.30 -9.92
N TYR A 382 16.62 24.17 -9.55
CA TYR A 382 16.35 25.57 -9.15
C TYR A 382 15.53 25.71 -7.85
N LEU A 383 15.69 24.75 -6.93
CA LEU A 383 14.99 24.77 -5.65
C LEU A 383 15.61 25.81 -4.69
N ASP A 384 14.76 26.53 -3.96
CA ASP A 384 15.18 27.45 -2.89
C ASP A 384 15.59 26.65 -1.65
N LEU A 385 16.79 26.93 -1.12
CA LEU A 385 17.40 26.26 0.02
C LEU A 385 16.62 26.39 1.33
N LYS A 386 15.71 27.37 1.43
CA LYS A 386 14.90 27.59 2.63
C LYS A 386 13.47 27.10 2.50
N GLN A 387 13.01 26.76 1.29
CA GLN A 387 11.64 26.36 1.00
C GLN A 387 11.45 24.85 1.16
N THR A 388 10.38 24.44 1.84
CA THR A 388 9.90 23.05 1.79
C THR A 388 8.96 22.89 0.60
N TYR A 389 9.25 21.92 -0.25
CA TYR A 389 8.43 21.55 -1.39
C TYR A 389 7.68 20.26 -1.10
N TYR A 390 6.52 20.08 -1.70
CA TYR A 390 5.69 18.89 -1.53
C TYR A 390 5.47 18.24 -2.88
N TYR A 391 5.91 16.99 -3.04
CA TYR A 391 5.87 16.27 -4.30
C TYR A 391 4.80 15.18 -4.30
N THR A 392 4.18 15.01 -5.45
CA THR A 392 3.22 13.95 -5.73
C THR A 392 3.49 13.41 -7.13
N LEU A 393 3.53 12.09 -7.27
CA LEU A 393 3.73 11.41 -8.54
C LEU A 393 2.41 10.80 -9.01
N HIS A 394 2.21 10.87 -10.32
CA HIS A 394 1.09 10.29 -11.03
C HIS A 394 1.64 9.48 -12.20
N LEU A 395 1.25 8.21 -12.33
CA LEU A 395 1.77 7.31 -13.37
C LEU A 395 0.70 7.04 -14.43
N ILE A 396 1.13 6.90 -15.68
CA ILE A 396 0.27 6.64 -16.83
C ILE A 396 0.76 5.38 -17.54
N ASP A 397 -0.14 4.43 -17.75
CA ASP A 397 0.15 3.16 -18.40
C ASP A 397 0.15 3.24 -19.94
N SER A 398 0.53 2.15 -20.61
CA SER A 398 0.59 2.07 -22.08
C SER A 398 -0.77 2.20 -22.77
N SER A 399 -1.87 2.05 -22.04
CA SER A 399 -3.24 2.25 -22.50
C SER A 399 -3.81 3.64 -22.18
N GLY A 400 -3.02 4.51 -21.53
CA GLY A 400 -3.44 5.85 -21.12
C GLY A 400 -4.24 5.90 -19.82
N ARG A 401 -4.25 4.82 -19.02
CA ARG A 401 -4.88 4.81 -17.70
C ARG A 401 -3.96 5.47 -16.67
N GLU A 402 -4.53 6.31 -15.82
CA GLU A 402 -3.82 7.08 -14.81
C GLU A 402 -3.90 6.39 -13.44
N SER A 403 -2.81 6.38 -12.67
CA SER A 403 -2.77 5.89 -11.29
C SER A 403 -3.45 6.88 -10.35
N GLU A 404 -3.80 6.49 -9.13
CA GLU A 404 -4.02 7.52 -8.10
C GLU A 404 -2.71 8.28 -7.80
N ASN A 405 -2.83 9.46 -7.20
CA ASN A 405 -1.69 10.23 -6.76
C ASN A 405 -0.91 9.46 -5.68
N SER A 406 0.42 9.49 -5.75
CA SER A 406 1.25 9.05 -4.63
C SER A 406 0.88 9.82 -3.36
N ASN A 407 1.27 9.29 -2.19
CA ASN A 407 1.33 10.11 -0.98
C ASN A 407 2.09 11.42 -1.26
N ARG A 408 1.80 12.46 -0.49
CA ARG A 408 2.48 13.75 -0.62
C ARG A 408 3.77 13.74 0.21
N TYR A 409 4.89 14.02 -0.43
CA TYR A 409 6.21 13.98 0.21
C TYR A 409 6.84 15.36 0.32
N ALA A 410 7.10 15.79 1.55
CA ALA A 410 7.81 17.04 1.83
C ALA A 410 9.32 16.90 1.64
N TYR A 411 9.94 17.67 0.76
CA TYR A 411 11.39 17.76 0.59
C TYR A 411 11.85 19.21 0.78
N ARG A 412 12.85 19.41 1.64
CA ARG A 412 13.50 20.72 1.83
C ARG A 412 14.96 20.61 1.38
N PRO A 413 15.37 21.29 0.29
CA PRO A 413 16.74 21.25 -0.21
C PRO A 413 17.73 21.72 0.85
N GLY A 414 18.79 20.96 1.06
CA GLY A 414 19.84 21.31 2.02
C GLY A 414 19.40 21.26 3.50
N PHE A 415 18.23 20.69 3.82
CA PHE A 415 17.86 20.43 5.21
C PHE A 415 18.72 19.30 5.77
N LYS A 416 19.77 19.69 6.49
CA LYS A 416 20.57 18.77 7.28
C LYS A 416 20.42 19.11 8.75
N LYS A 417 20.10 18.12 9.56
CA LYS A 417 20.00 18.26 11.02
C LYS A 417 20.81 17.16 11.67
N LEU A 418 21.73 17.53 12.55
CA LEU A 418 22.41 16.57 13.42
C LEU A 418 21.57 16.42 14.67
N VAL A 419 21.21 15.19 15.01
CA VAL A 419 20.34 14.92 16.15
C VAL A 419 20.86 13.80 17.02
N LYS A 420 20.44 13.79 18.28
CA LYS A 420 20.57 12.65 19.20
C LYS A 420 19.28 12.49 19.99
N LEU A 421 18.99 11.26 20.42
CA LEU A 421 17.83 11.01 21.27
C LEU A 421 18.15 11.40 22.72
N VAL A 422 17.12 11.83 23.46
CA VAL A 422 17.23 12.23 24.89
C VAL A 422 18.05 11.23 25.73
N ASN A 423 17.88 9.92 25.48
CA ASN A 423 18.50 8.84 26.25
C ASN A 423 19.49 7.98 25.42
N SER A 424 20.05 8.51 24.33
CA SER A 424 20.99 7.76 23.49
C SER A 424 22.27 8.57 23.22
N PRO A 425 23.45 7.93 23.27
CA PRO A 425 24.70 8.57 22.85
C PRO A 425 24.84 8.62 21.32
N SER A 426 23.99 7.90 20.57
CA SER A 426 24.05 7.84 19.11
C SER A 426 23.68 9.19 18.47
N VAL A 427 24.50 9.63 17.52
CA VAL A 427 24.23 10.81 16.70
C VAL A 427 23.72 10.36 15.34
N TYR A 428 22.69 11.02 14.85
CA TYR A 428 22.08 10.78 13.55
C TYR A 428 22.23 12.02 12.67
N LEU A 429 22.52 11.79 11.39
CA LEU A 429 22.40 12.81 10.36
C LEU A 429 21.04 12.66 9.69
N ILE A 430 20.16 13.63 9.88
CA ILE A 430 18.98 13.81 9.05
C ILE A 430 19.41 14.58 7.80
N ASP A 431 19.10 14.05 6.62
CA ASP A 431 19.32 14.69 5.32
C ASP A 431 18.02 14.58 4.51
N GLY A 432 17.26 15.67 4.43
CA GLY A 432 15.90 15.65 3.88
C GLY A 432 14.93 14.84 4.75
N GLN A 433 14.30 13.80 4.18
CA GLN A 433 13.38 12.89 4.88
C GLN A 433 14.06 11.62 5.40
N GLU A 434 15.37 11.50 5.24
CA GLU A 434 16.09 10.30 5.59
C GLU A 434 17.01 10.58 6.76
N TYR A 435 17.30 9.56 7.57
CA TYR A 435 18.33 9.65 8.59
C TYR A 435 19.31 8.49 8.53
N HIS A 436 20.56 8.82 8.83
CA HIS A 436 21.67 7.87 8.93
C HIS A 436 22.26 7.88 10.32
N VAL A 437 22.66 6.72 10.82
CA VAL A 437 23.43 6.60 12.06
C VAL A 437 24.87 7.04 11.77
N ILE A 438 25.43 7.92 12.60
CA ILE A 438 26.85 8.23 12.58
C ILE A 438 27.53 7.29 13.58
N SER A 439 28.16 6.23 13.07
CA SER A 439 28.64 5.13 13.91
C SER A 439 29.92 5.43 14.68
N THR A 440 30.76 6.37 14.22
CA THR A 440 32.08 6.65 14.82
C THR A 440 32.43 8.13 14.87
N ARG A 441 33.33 8.49 15.79
CA ARG A 441 33.84 9.86 15.93
C ARG A 441 34.68 10.28 14.72
N GLU A 442 35.43 9.36 14.14
CA GLU A 442 36.23 9.58 12.93
C GLU A 442 35.33 9.97 11.74
N MET A 443 34.18 9.33 11.61
CA MET A 443 33.18 9.66 10.60
C MET A 443 32.56 11.04 10.86
N PHE A 444 32.16 11.32 12.10
CA PHE A 444 31.65 12.63 12.51
C PHE A 444 32.64 13.76 12.13
N ASN A 445 33.93 13.56 12.42
CA ASN A 445 35.00 14.50 12.10
C ASN A 445 35.28 14.59 10.60
N TYR A 446 35.19 13.48 9.86
CA TYR A 446 35.39 13.46 8.40
C TYR A 446 34.42 14.38 7.68
N TYR A 447 33.14 14.33 8.06
CA TYR A 447 32.10 15.23 7.54
C TYR A 447 32.13 16.63 8.15
N LYS A 448 33.09 16.92 9.03
CA LYS A 448 33.29 18.21 9.71
C LYS A 448 32.07 18.65 10.53
N PHE A 449 31.32 17.70 11.06
CA PHE A 449 30.25 17.99 11.99
C PHE A 449 30.81 18.54 13.30
N LYS A 450 30.01 19.36 13.99
CA LYS A 450 30.39 19.97 15.27
C LYS A 450 29.38 19.60 16.33
N ASP A 451 29.86 19.31 17.54
CA ASP A 451 29.00 18.89 18.65
C ASP A 451 27.93 19.94 18.99
N GLN A 452 28.25 21.22 18.84
CA GLN A 452 27.31 22.34 19.05
C GLN A 452 26.11 22.33 18.09
N ASP A 453 26.22 21.66 16.95
CA ASP A 453 25.18 21.59 15.93
C ASP A 453 24.24 20.38 16.18
N VAL A 454 24.57 19.51 17.15
CA VAL A 454 23.78 18.33 17.52
C VAL A 454 22.62 18.72 18.43
N GLN A 455 21.40 18.54 17.94
CA GLN A 455 20.17 18.84 18.66
C GLN A 455 19.63 17.60 19.37
N THR A 456 19.06 17.77 20.56
CA THR A 456 18.37 16.68 21.25
C THR A 456 16.92 16.62 20.78
N ILE A 457 16.46 15.44 20.36
CA ILE A 457 15.09 15.17 19.93
C ILE A 457 14.52 13.94 20.66
N ASP A 458 13.20 13.73 20.60
CA ASP A 458 12.57 12.51 21.06
C ASP A 458 12.45 11.45 19.95
N GLN A 459 12.04 10.23 20.32
CA GLN A 459 11.90 9.12 19.38
C GLN A 459 10.80 9.40 18.35
N SER A 460 9.69 10.02 18.76
CA SER A 460 8.59 10.34 17.86
C SER A 460 8.95 11.34 16.76
N GLU A 461 9.91 12.24 17.00
CA GLU A 461 10.46 13.11 15.97
C GLU A 461 11.37 12.32 15.01
N LEU A 462 12.23 11.44 15.53
CA LEU A 462 13.13 10.64 14.68
C LEU A 462 12.36 9.65 13.78
N ASP A 463 11.26 9.09 14.29
CA ASP A 463 10.38 8.15 13.58
C ASP A 463 9.64 8.78 12.38
N GLN A 464 9.66 10.11 12.26
CA GLN A 464 9.15 10.82 11.07
C GLN A 464 10.08 10.69 9.86
N TYR A 465 11.32 10.24 10.06
CA TYR A 465 12.34 10.12 9.03
C TYR A 465 12.59 8.65 8.68
N VAL A 466 12.91 8.39 7.41
CA VAL A 466 13.21 7.04 6.92
C VAL A 466 14.62 6.64 7.32
N TYR A 467 14.75 5.53 8.05
CA TYR A 467 16.06 4.97 8.39
C TYR A 467 16.78 4.45 7.15
N ARG A 468 18.01 4.94 6.91
CA ARG A 468 18.86 4.55 5.76
C ARG A 468 20.18 3.91 6.16
N GLY A 469 20.23 3.31 7.34
CA GLY A 469 21.43 2.62 7.82
C GLY A 469 22.50 3.58 8.35
N THR A 470 23.72 3.08 8.44
CA THR A 470 24.88 3.87 8.88
C THR A 470 25.36 4.78 7.75
N LEU A 471 25.72 6.02 8.08
CA LEU A 471 26.41 6.92 7.16
C LEU A 471 27.73 6.27 6.73
N LEU A 472 28.08 6.29 5.45
CA LEU A 472 29.30 5.64 4.94
C LEU A 472 30.27 6.69 4.39
N PHE A 473 31.57 6.47 4.61
CA PHE A 473 32.62 7.18 3.90
C PHE A 473 32.42 7.04 2.38
N PRO A 474 32.68 8.10 1.59
CA PRO A 474 32.43 8.07 0.16
C PRO A 474 33.40 7.12 -0.57
N SER A 475 32.99 6.66 -1.75
CA SER A 475 33.85 5.95 -2.70
C SER A 475 35.16 6.70 -2.92
N GLY A 476 36.28 5.98 -2.99
CA GLY A 476 37.63 6.55 -3.07
C GLY A 476 38.33 6.73 -1.72
N THR A 477 37.61 6.59 -0.59
CA THR A 477 38.22 6.69 0.73
C THR A 477 39.10 5.48 1.02
N LEU A 478 40.32 5.71 1.48
CA LEU A 478 41.23 4.68 1.97
C LEU A 478 41.09 4.53 3.48
N LEU A 479 40.75 3.32 3.93
CA LEU A 479 40.55 2.99 5.33
C LEU A 479 41.58 1.97 5.81
N LYS A 480 42.04 2.14 7.04
CA LYS A 480 42.85 1.17 7.76
C LYS A 480 42.43 1.12 9.23
N THR A 481 42.51 -0.04 9.83
CA THR A 481 42.31 -0.22 11.27
C THR A 481 43.57 -0.78 11.91
N SER A 482 43.76 -0.58 13.21
CA SER A 482 44.92 -1.12 13.95
C SER A 482 44.89 -2.64 14.06
N GLU A 483 43.71 -3.26 13.92
CA GLU A 483 43.50 -4.70 14.05
C GLU A 483 43.75 -5.50 12.76
N ASP A 484 43.88 -4.83 11.60
CA ASP A 484 44.08 -5.46 10.30
C ASP A 484 45.20 -4.76 9.53
N PRO A 485 46.27 -5.46 9.13
CA PRO A 485 47.38 -4.86 8.40
C PRO A 485 46.98 -4.35 6.99
N ALA A 486 45.90 -4.87 6.41
CA ALA A 486 45.45 -4.52 5.06
C ALA A 486 44.96 -3.06 4.97
N VAL A 487 45.21 -2.44 3.81
CA VAL A 487 44.58 -1.17 3.43
C VAL A 487 43.35 -1.50 2.59
N TYR A 488 42.27 -0.79 2.85
CA TYR A 488 41.01 -0.97 2.16
C TYR A 488 40.63 0.27 1.37
N LEU A 489 40.12 0.07 0.16
CA LEU A 489 39.47 1.11 -0.63
C LEU A 489 37.95 0.94 -0.51
N VAL A 490 37.24 2.02 -0.21
CA VAL A 490 35.79 2.07 -0.33
C VAL A 490 35.43 2.27 -1.80
N TYR A 491 34.65 1.35 -2.36
CA TYR A 491 34.21 1.37 -3.76
C TYR A 491 32.74 0.96 -3.82
N ASN A 492 31.85 1.89 -4.19
CA ASN A 492 30.40 1.67 -4.26
C ASN A 492 29.84 1.02 -2.98
N ASN A 493 30.17 1.61 -1.82
CA ASN A 493 29.79 1.12 -0.48
C ASN A 493 30.35 -0.26 -0.09
N VAL A 494 31.26 -0.84 -0.89
CA VAL A 494 31.97 -2.08 -0.58
C VAL A 494 33.40 -1.76 -0.19
N MET A 495 33.90 -2.39 0.87
CA MET A 495 35.27 -2.22 1.34
C MET A 495 36.15 -3.33 0.75
N ARG A 496 37.05 -2.97 -0.17
CA ARG A 496 37.90 -3.92 -0.90
C ARG A 496 39.36 -3.82 -0.44
N PRO A 497 39.99 -4.90 0.06
CA PRO A 497 41.40 -4.88 0.45
C PRO A 497 42.31 -4.84 -0.78
N PHE A 498 43.41 -4.10 -0.73
CA PHE A 498 44.47 -4.26 -1.72
C PHE A 498 45.15 -5.62 -1.56
N GLU A 499 45.46 -6.29 -2.67
CA GLU A 499 46.15 -7.59 -2.66
C GLU A 499 47.52 -7.51 -1.96
N SER A 500 48.25 -6.42 -2.20
CA SER A 500 49.54 -6.15 -1.57
C SER A 500 49.84 -4.64 -1.51
N ALA A 501 50.84 -4.27 -0.72
CA ALA A 501 51.38 -2.91 -0.70
C ALA A 501 51.93 -2.46 -2.07
N GLU A 502 52.43 -3.39 -2.88
CA GLU A 502 52.87 -3.10 -4.25
C GLU A 502 51.68 -2.72 -5.13
N VAL A 503 50.57 -3.46 -5.07
CA VAL A 503 49.36 -3.12 -5.82
C VAL A 503 48.84 -1.75 -5.39
N PHE A 504 48.79 -1.47 -4.08
CA PHE A 504 48.42 -0.15 -3.55
C PHE A 504 49.25 0.98 -4.18
N LEU A 505 50.58 0.88 -4.15
CA LEU A 505 51.46 1.92 -4.71
C LEU A 505 51.36 2.03 -6.24
N ARG A 506 51.25 0.90 -6.95
CA ARG A 506 51.16 0.87 -8.43
C ARG A 506 49.83 1.40 -8.98
N THR A 507 48.80 1.49 -8.15
CA THR A 507 47.56 2.21 -8.48
C THR A 507 47.69 3.73 -8.34
N GLY A 508 48.75 4.24 -7.71
CA GLY A 508 49.00 5.68 -7.54
C GLY A 508 48.56 6.25 -6.20
N TYR A 509 47.92 5.45 -5.35
CA TYR A 509 47.60 5.83 -3.98
C TYR A 509 48.86 5.95 -3.12
N ALA A 510 48.79 6.83 -2.12
CA ALA A 510 49.87 7.12 -1.20
C ALA A 510 49.44 6.90 0.26
N TRP A 511 50.37 6.50 1.12
CA TRP A 511 50.08 6.13 2.52
C TRP A 511 49.48 7.27 3.35
N ASN A 512 49.79 8.52 3.02
CA ASN A 512 49.22 9.71 3.69
C ASN A 512 47.74 9.93 3.40
N LEU A 513 47.16 9.26 2.39
CA LEU A 513 45.73 9.33 2.07
C LEU A 513 44.88 8.43 2.99
N ILE A 514 45.51 7.48 3.69
CA ILE A 514 44.83 6.50 4.53
C ILE A 514 44.22 7.19 5.75
N LYS A 515 42.96 6.88 6.02
CA LYS A 515 42.27 7.23 7.26
C LYS A 515 42.33 6.04 8.21
N ASN A 516 43.00 6.24 9.34
CA ASN A 516 42.98 5.28 10.43
C ASN A 516 41.65 5.41 11.16
N VAL A 517 40.92 4.30 11.26
CA VAL A 517 39.58 4.24 11.86
C VAL A 517 39.47 3.04 12.80
N PRO A 518 38.63 3.10 13.84
CA PRO A 518 38.42 1.97 14.73
C PRO A 518 37.69 0.83 14.00
N ARG A 519 37.85 -0.40 14.47
CA ARG A 519 37.29 -1.61 13.83
C ARG A 519 35.78 -1.54 13.62
N GLU A 520 35.05 -0.91 14.54
CA GLU A 520 33.61 -0.66 14.43
C GLU A 520 33.24 0.08 13.14
N SER A 521 34.12 0.92 12.57
CA SER A 521 33.89 1.57 11.26
C SER A 521 33.74 0.56 10.12
N PHE A 522 34.34 -0.63 10.24
CA PHE A 522 34.27 -1.67 9.21
C PHE A 522 32.97 -2.47 9.28
N SER A 523 32.28 -2.48 10.43
CA SER A 523 31.04 -3.25 10.65
C SER A 523 29.89 -2.85 9.72
N SER A 524 29.92 -1.62 9.19
CA SER A 524 28.89 -1.10 8.28
C SER A 524 29.15 -1.38 6.80
N TYR A 525 30.27 -2.04 6.46
CA TYR A 525 30.63 -2.35 5.08
C TYR A 525 30.58 -3.84 4.79
N GLN A 526 30.10 -4.18 3.60
CA GLN A 526 30.40 -5.49 3.02
C GLN A 526 31.88 -5.53 2.60
N LYS A 527 32.57 -6.63 2.96
CA LYS A 527 33.95 -6.87 2.52
C LYS A 527 33.94 -7.49 1.12
N GLY A 528 34.53 -6.80 0.16
CA GLY A 528 34.62 -7.27 -1.22
C GLY A 528 35.91 -8.02 -1.52
N GLU A 529 36.02 -8.49 -2.76
CA GLU A 529 37.22 -9.16 -3.26
C GLU A 529 38.44 -8.24 -3.25
N LYS A 530 39.63 -8.85 -3.16
CA LYS A 530 40.90 -8.15 -3.22
C LYS A 530 41.02 -7.35 -4.53
N LEU A 531 41.62 -6.17 -4.44
CA LEU A 531 41.98 -5.35 -5.58
C LEU A 531 43.30 -5.85 -6.15
N THR A 532 43.29 -6.20 -7.43
CA THR A 532 44.46 -6.59 -8.23
C THR A 532 44.69 -5.54 -9.31
N LEU A 533 45.92 -5.43 -9.84
CA LEU A 533 46.23 -4.44 -10.88
C LEU A 533 45.49 -4.67 -12.20
N LYS A 534 45.13 -5.93 -12.51
CA LYS A 534 44.51 -6.30 -13.79
C LYS A 534 43.11 -5.70 -13.96
N GLU A 535 42.40 -5.53 -12.85
CA GLU A 535 40.98 -5.17 -12.81
C GLU A 535 40.73 -3.85 -12.08
N PHE A 536 41.81 -3.14 -11.70
CA PHE A 536 41.70 -1.92 -10.93
C PHE A 536 41.26 -0.75 -11.81
N VAL A 537 40.22 -0.03 -11.37
CA VAL A 537 39.79 1.24 -11.95
C VAL A 537 39.56 2.20 -10.79
N HIS A 538 40.04 3.44 -10.92
CA HIS A 538 39.81 4.45 -9.88
C HIS A 538 38.31 4.74 -9.73
N PRO A 539 37.76 4.70 -8.50
CA PRO A 539 36.34 4.94 -8.25
C PRO A 539 35.88 6.33 -8.67
N ASP A 540 34.58 6.44 -8.93
CA ASP A 540 33.89 7.71 -9.03
C ASP A 540 34.14 8.56 -7.77
N GLY A 541 34.43 9.84 -7.98
CA GLY A 541 34.85 10.77 -6.93
C GLY A 541 36.37 10.86 -6.72
N ALA A 542 37.17 9.94 -7.26
CA ALA A 542 38.62 10.03 -7.18
C ALA A 542 39.15 11.22 -7.97
N LEU A 543 40.09 11.97 -7.37
CA LEU A 543 40.83 13.04 -8.03
C LEU A 543 42.17 12.48 -8.50
N ILE A 544 42.39 12.42 -9.80
CA ILE A 544 43.63 11.91 -10.37
C ILE A 544 44.40 13.01 -11.09
N ARG A 545 45.72 12.91 -11.09
CA ARG A 545 46.60 13.72 -11.91
C ARG A 545 47.69 12.82 -12.50
N TYR A 546 47.90 12.92 -13.81
CA TYR A 546 49.00 12.20 -14.45
C TYR A 546 50.34 12.79 -14.02
N SER A 547 51.32 11.94 -13.75
CA SER A 547 52.64 12.37 -13.27
C SER A 547 53.34 13.36 -14.21
N ASN A 548 53.02 13.36 -15.50
CA ASN A 548 53.59 14.23 -16.53
C ASN A 548 52.68 15.41 -16.96
N GLN A 549 51.51 15.60 -16.33
CA GLN A 549 50.56 16.66 -16.69
C GLN A 549 50.09 17.45 -15.47
N PRO A 550 49.84 18.76 -15.62
CA PRO A 550 49.36 19.59 -14.51
C PRO A 550 47.86 19.43 -14.23
N THR A 551 47.08 18.94 -15.22
CA THR A 551 45.62 18.85 -15.15
C THR A 551 45.16 17.82 -14.13
N VAL A 552 44.25 18.22 -13.24
CA VAL A 552 43.53 17.32 -12.33
C VAL A 552 42.23 16.89 -12.99
N TYR A 553 41.88 15.63 -12.83
CA TYR A 553 40.66 15.03 -13.35
C TYR A 553 39.81 14.47 -12.22
N LEU A 554 38.49 14.65 -12.29
CA LEU A 554 37.52 13.92 -11.50
C LEU A 554 37.13 12.64 -12.23
N MET A 555 37.18 11.50 -11.54
CA MET A 555 36.65 10.24 -12.06
C MET A 555 35.12 10.18 -11.89
N GLU A 556 34.39 9.89 -12.95
CA GLU A 556 32.91 9.74 -12.95
C GLU A 556 32.47 8.79 -14.06
N GLY A 557 31.69 7.75 -13.73
CA GLY A 557 31.24 6.73 -14.68
C GLY A 557 32.40 6.02 -15.40
N GLY A 558 33.54 5.85 -14.72
CA GLY A 558 34.76 5.30 -15.32
C GLY A 558 35.49 6.21 -16.33
N ARG A 559 35.05 7.47 -16.48
CA ARG A 559 35.65 8.49 -17.34
C ARG A 559 36.40 9.52 -16.52
N ARG A 560 37.40 10.17 -17.13
CA ARG A 560 38.11 11.31 -16.52
C ARG A 560 37.51 12.64 -17.00
N ARG A 561 37.13 13.51 -16.08
CA ARG A 561 36.59 14.86 -16.35
C ARG A 561 37.61 15.91 -15.97
N ALA A 562 38.13 16.66 -16.93
CA ALA A 562 39.15 17.68 -16.66
C ALA A 562 38.57 18.82 -15.81
N ILE A 563 39.28 19.20 -14.74
CA ILE A 563 38.94 20.38 -13.92
C ILE A 563 39.74 21.56 -14.46
N THR A 564 39.05 22.53 -15.04
CA THR A 564 39.68 23.58 -15.88
C THR A 564 40.33 24.73 -15.11
N SER A 565 40.05 24.87 -13.82
CA SER A 565 40.63 25.94 -13.00
C SER A 565 40.71 25.57 -11.52
N GLU A 566 41.67 26.16 -10.81
CA GLU A 566 41.75 26.06 -9.35
C GLU A 566 40.50 26.62 -8.65
N LYS A 567 39.89 27.66 -9.22
CA LYS A 567 38.62 28.20 -8.70
C LYS A 567 37.50 27.17 -8.76
N THR A 568 37.41 26.39 -9.85
CA THR A 568 36.48 25.26 -9.97
C THR A 568 36.83 24.19 -8.94
N PHE A 569 38.10 23.82 -8.82
CA PHE A 569 38.59 22.84 -7.85
C PHE A 569 38.18 23.18 -6.41
N GLN A 570 38.40 24.44 -5.98
CA GLN A 570 38.03 24.93 -4.65
C GLN A 570 36.51 25.04 -4.47
N LYS A 571 35.75 25.42 -5.51
CA LYS A 571 34.28 25.53 -5.46
C LYS A 571 33.61 24.19 -5.16
N PHE A 572 34.15 23.10 -5.70
CA PHE A 572 33.69 21.74 -5.39
C PHE A 572 34.20 21.20 -4.04
N GLY A 573 34.98 22.00 -3.29
CA GLY A 573 35.51 21.64 -1.98
C GLY A 573 36.65 20.62 -2.02
N PHE A 574 37.22 20.37 -3.20
CA PHE A 574 38.34 19.45 -3.36
C PHE A 574 39.60 19.98 -2.67
N LYS A 575 40.45 19.06 -2.22
CA LYS A 575 41.72 19.40 -1.58
C LYS A 575 42.88 18.82 -2.38
N TRP A 576 43.94 19.60 -2.50
CA TRP A 576 45.18 19.13 -3.14
C TRP A 576 45.78 17.90 -2.46
N SER A 577 45.52 17.73 -1.15
CA SER A 577 45.92 16.56 -0.38
C SER A 577 45.26 15.26 -0.84
N ASP A 578 44.14 15.34 -1.58
CA ASP A 578 43.33 14.19 -1.96
C ASP A 578 43.60 13.75 -3.41
N VAL A 579 44.53 14.43 -4.10
CA VAL A 579 44.90 14.13 -5.50
C VAL A 579 45.85 12.95 -5.57
N ILE A 580 45.47 11.96 -6.37
CA ILE A 580 46.20 10.72 -6.62
C ILE A 580 47.08 10.91 -7.86
N PHE A 581 48.36 10.56 -7.75
CA PHE A 581 49.29 10.65 -8.88
C PHE A 581 49.32 9.34 -9.64
N VAL A 582 48.78 9.33 -10.85
CA VAL A 582 48.70 8.12 -11.67
C VAL A 582 49.78 8.11 -12.76
N PRO A 583 50.42 6.95 -13.03
CA PRO A 583 51.30 6.78 -14.17
C PRO A 583 50.61 7.00 -15.52
N THR A 584 51.38 7.37 -16.54
CA THR A 584 50.89 7.66 -17.90
C THR A 584 50.34 6.46 -18.66
N TYR A 585 50.64 5.23 -18.20
CA TYR A 585 50.09 4.01 -18.80
C TYR A 585 48.64 3.74 -18.41
N TRP A 586 48.11 4.42 -17.38
CA TRP A 586 46.68 4.39 -17.10
C TRP A 586 45.94 5.17 -18.18
N GLN A 587 44.91 4.57 -18.78
CA GLN A 587 44.14 5.20 -19.85
C GLN A 587 42.67 5.23 -19.43
N TYR A 588 42.10 6.42 -19.37
CA TYR A 588 40.68 6.63 -19.09
C TYR A 588 40.03 7.37 -20.26
N PRO A 589 38.82 6.96 -20.69
CA PRO A 589 38.03 7.73 -21.64
C PRO A 589 37.69 9.12 -21.09
N ASP A 590 37.64 10.13 -21.97
CA ASP A 590 37.32 11.50 -21.59
C ASP A 590 35.81 11.66 -21.32
N GLY A 591 35.48 12.40 -20.25
CA GLY A 591 34.14 12.86 -19.91
C GLY A 591 33.96 14.36 -20.15
N LEU A 592 32.77 14.89 -19.85
CA LEU A 592 32.51 16.34 -19.94
C LEU A 592 33.44 17.13 -19.02
N VAL A 593 33.89 18.29 -19.46
CA VAL A 593 34.77 19.17 -18.68
C VAL A 593 34.01 19.82 -17.52
N LEU A 594 34.69 20.10 -16.40
CA LEU A 594 34.15 20.73 -15.19
C LEU A 594 34.58 22.19 -15.02
#